data_AF-A0A257TQS1-F1
#
_entry.id   AF-A0A257TQS1-F1
#
_cell.length_a   1.000
_cell.length_b   1.000
_cell.length_c   1.000
_cell.angle_alpha   90.00
_cell.angle_beta   90.00
_cell.angle_gamma   90.00
#
_symmetry.space_group_name_H-M   'P 1'
#
loop_
_entity.id
_entity.type
_entity.pdbx_description
1 polymer ?
#
loop_
_entity_poly.entity_id
_entity_poly.type
_entity_poly.pdbx_seq_one_letter_code
_entity_poly.pdbx_strand_id
1 'polypeptide(L)'
;MSLLEEAKQALAGLGNFAGTPHALVAVDGGERLECELTTLDRVGCEFTRFSLRADRLSAATMDQLKRVSEALAARLTYLLEPIKPIEQDADQCVIQMRSLPPQREADVTSYYEVLVRRGGELSLCRWMKA
;
A
#
# COMPACT_ATOMS: atom_id res chain seq x y z
N MET A 1 -5.46 -9.51 -19.22
CA MET A 1 -4.76 -8.21 -19.15
C MET A 1 -4.27 -8.12 -17.72
N SER A 2 -2.99 -7.85 -17.44
CA SER A 2 -2.54 -7.90 -16.04
C SER A 2 -3.12 -6.76 -15.21
N LEU A 3 -3.20 -6.92 -13.88
CA LEU A 3 -3.60 -5.87 -12.94
C LEU A 3 -2.84 -4.54 -13.17
N LEU A 4 -1.55 -4.63 -13.52
CA LEU A 4 -0.73 -3.45 -13.82
C LEU A 4 -1.21 -2.71 -15.06
N GLU A 5 -1.54 -3.42 -16.14
CA GLU A 5 -2.02 -2.79 -17.38
C GLU A 5 -3.38 -2.14 -17.18
N GLU A 6 -4.26 -2.77 -16.40
CA GLU A 6 -5.55 -2.18 -16.06
C GLU A 6 -5.39 -0.94 -15.16
N ALA A 7 -4.49 -0.97 -14.16
CA ALA A 7 -4.19 0.19 -13.34
C ALA A 7 -3.63 1.36 -14.18
N LYS A 8 -2.75 1.08 -15.15
CA LYS A 8 -2.25 2.10 -16.09
C LYS A 8 -3.37 2.69 -16.95
N GLN A 9 -4.27 1.84 -17.46
CA GLN A 9 -5.40 2.27 -18.26
C GLN A 9 -6.37 3.15 -17.46
N ALA A 10 -6.67 2.74 -16.21
CA ALA A 10 -7.50 3.52 -15.30
C ALA A 10 -6.86 4.86 -14.96
N LEU A 11 -5.54 4.89 -14.69
CA LEU A 11 -4.79 6.12 -14.40
C LEU A 11 -4.78 7.06 -15.60
N ALA A 12 -4.55 6.55 -16.81
CA ALA A 12 -4.59 7.34 -18.04
C ALA A 12 -5.98 7.94 -18.32
N GLY A 13 -7.05 7.26 -17.89
CA GLY A 13 -8.42 7.71 -18.03
C GLY A 13 -8.82 8.89 -17.12
N LEU A 14 -8.10 9.12 -16.01
CA LEU A 14 -8.40 10.20 -15.07
C LEU A 14 -7.95 11.58 -15.60
N GLY A 15 -6.88 11.63 -16.39
CA GLY A 15 -6.24 12.89 -16.77
C GLY A 15 -5.59 13.62 -15.58
N ASN A 16 -4.99 14.79 -15.82
CA ASN A 16 -4.34 15.56 -14.76
C ASN A 16 -5.39 16.27 -13.88
N PHE A 17 -5.21 16.23 -12.55
CA PHE A 17 -6.06 16.94 -11.61
C PHE A 17 -5.31 17.29 -10.31
N ALA A 18 -5.86 18.25 -9.57
CA ALA A 18 -5.44 18.58 -8.21
C ALA A 18 -6.67 18.96 -7.37
N GLY A 19 -6.74 18.51 -6.13
CA GLY A 19 -7.81 18.86 -5.20
C GLY A 19 -8.80 17.72 -4.97
N THR A 20 -9.90 17.67 -5.74
CA THR A 20 -10.95 16.68 -5.54
C THR A 20 -10.38 15.26 -5.71
N PRO A 21 -10.47 14.39 -4.68
CA PRO A 21 -9.93 13.03 -4.77
C PRO A 21 -10.64 12.19 -5.82
N HIS A 22 -9.89 11.33 -6.51
CA HIS A 22 -10.41 10.37 -7.48
C HIS A 22 -10.02 8.95 -7.07
N ALA A 23 -10.95 8.02 -7.20
CA ALA A 23 -10.68 6.60 -7.00
C ALA A 23 -10.04 5.99 -8.25
N LEU A 24 -8.86 5.40 -8.08
CA LEU A 24 -8.24 4.50 -9.05
C LEU A 24 -8.61 3.07 -8.65
N VAL A 25 -9.24 2.33 -9.56
CA VAL A 25 -9.63 0.93 -9.36
C VAL A 25 -9.14 0.10 -10.53
N ALA A 26 -8.52 -1.05 -10.25
CA ALA A 26 -8.15 -2.06 -11.24
C ALA A 26 -8.44 -3.47 -10.70
N VAL A 27 -8.95 -4.38 -11.54
CA VAL A 27 -9.40 -5.72 -11.18
C VAL A 27 -8.98 -6.78 -12.20
N ASP A 28 -8.01 -7.61 -11.85
CA ASP A 28 -7.59 -8.73 -12.69
C ASP A 28 -7.39 -10.00 -11.86
N GLY A 29 -7.85 -11.15 -12.37
CA GLY A 29 -7.48 -12.46 -11.82
C GLY A 29 -7.72 -12.69 -10.33
N GLY A 30 -8.77 -12.12 -9.73
CA GLY A 30 -9.04 -12.22 -8.29
C GLY A 30 -8.21 -11.25 -7.44
N GLU A 31 -7.57 -10.29 -8.09
CA GLU A 31 -6.92 -9.15 -7.46
C GLU A 31 -7.72 -7.88 -7.73
N ARG A 32 -7.79 -7.00 -6.73
CA ARG A 32 -8.44 -5.71 -6.83
C ARG A 32 -7.57 -4.66 -6.16
N LEU A 33 -7.03 -3.77 -6.97
CA LEU A 33 -6.29 -2.59 -6.52
C LEU A 33 -7.26 -1.42 -6.37
N GLU A 34 -7.19 -0.74 -5.23
CA GLU A 34 -7.90 0.52 -4.98
C GLU A 34 -6.93 1.54 -4.39
N CYS A 35 -6.95 2.75 -4.94
CA CYS A 35 -6.17 3.87 -4.47
C CYS A 35 -6.99 5.15 -4.53
N GLU A 36 -6.94 5.97 -3.48
CA GLU A 36 -7.53 7.31 -3.50
C GLU A 36 -6.43 8.32 -3.85
N LEU A 37 -6.53 8.90 -5.04
CA LEU A 37 -5.58 9.88 -5.57
C LEU A 37 -6.07 11.30 -5.29
N THR A 38 -5.23 12.14 -4.68
CA THR A 38 -5.54 13.56 -4.39
C THR A 38 -5.02 14.50 -5.46
N THR A 39 -3.95 14.09 -6.14
CA THR A 39 -3.28 14.84 -7.21
C THR A 39 -2.77 13.85 -8.26
N LEU A 40 -2.86 14.22 -9.54
CA LEU A 40 -2.23 13.50 -10.66
C LEU A 40 -1.74 14.52 -11.69
N ASP A 41 -0.46 14.45 -12.03
CA ASP A 41 0.16 15.31 -13.05
C ASP A 41 1.07 14.53 -14.00
N ARG A 42 1.92 15.25 -14.75
CA ARG A 42 2.83 14.64 -15.74
C ARG A 42 4.01 13.87 -15.13
N VAL A 43 4.29 14.09 -13.85
CA VAL A 43 5.46 13.56 -13.14
C VAL A 43 5.05 12.49 -12.14
N GLY A 44 3.89 12.60 -11.51
CA GLY A 44 3.44 11.64 -10.52
C GLY A 44 2.02 11.85 -10.01
N CYS A 45 1.74 11.19 -8.89
CA CYS A 45 0.46 11.30 -8.19
C CYS A 45 0.70 11.32 -6.68
N GLU A 46 -0.26 11.89 -5.97
CA GLU A 46 -0.37 11.80 -4.52
C GLU A 46 -1.56 10.94 -4.16
N PHE A 47 -1.42 10.16 -3.09
CA PHE A 47 -2.47 9.29 -2.57
C PHE A 47 -2.44 9.20 -1.06
N THR A 48 -3.59 8.92 -0.48
CA THR A 48 -3.76 8.76 0.98
C THR A 48 -3.67 7.29 1.41
N ARG A 49 -4.26 6.40 0.60
CA ARG A 49 -4.26 4.96 0.83
C ARG A 49 -4.15 4.21 -0.49
N PHE A 50 -3.29 3.20 -0.49
CA PHE A 50 -3.15 2.23 -1.55
C PHE A 50 -3.49 0.85 -0.98
N SER A 51 -4.46 0.15 -1.56
CA SER A 51 -4.92 -1.14 -1.05
C SER A 51 -5.05 -2.17 -2.17
N LEU A 52 -4.61 -3.38 -1.89
CA LEU A 52 -4.72 -4.51 -2.79
C LEU A 52 -5.46 -5.62 -2.05
N ARG A 53 -6.59 -6.05 -2.61
CA ARG A 53 -7.21 -7.32 -2.27
C ARG A 53 -6.71 -8.38 -3.23
N ALA A 54 -6.27 -9.52 -2.71
CA ALA A 54 -5.78 -10.64 -3.50
C ALA A 54 -6.31 -11.95 -2.93
N ASP A 55 -7.10 -12.68 -3.72
CA ASP A 55 -7.73 -13.93 -3.30
C ASP A 55 -6.71 -14.98 -2.83
N ARG A 56 -5.49 -14.97 -3.39
CA ARG A 56 -4.39 -15.84 -2.96
C ARG A 56 -3.95 -15.65 -1.51
N LEU A 57 -4.29 -14.52 -0.89
CA LEU A 57 -4.01 -14.23 0.52
C LEU A 57 -5.23 -14.47 1.44
N SER A 58 -6.38 -14.87 0.88
CA SER A 58 -7.62 -15.08 1.65
C SER A 58 -7.43 -16.11 2.77
N ALA A 59 -6.77 -17.23 2.48
CA ALA A 59 -6.50 -18.32 3.40
C ALA A 59 -5.02 -18.41 3.85
N ALA A 60 -4.27 -17.31 3.75
CA ALA A 60 -2.84 -17.32 4.05
C ALA A 60 -2.53 -17.70 5.51
N THR A 61 -1.53 -18.55 5.71
CA THR A 61 -0.96 -18.85 7.02
C THR A 61 -0.02 -17.72 7.48
N MET A 62 0.29 -17.67 8.78
CA MET A 62 1.23 -16.69 9.31
C MET A 62 2.61 -16.77 8.61
N ASP A 63 3.11 -17.98 8.34
CA ASP A 63 4.38 -18.15 7.63
C ASP A 63 4.32 -17.65 6.18
N GLN A 64 3.17 -17.77 5.51
CA GLN A 64 2.97 -17.18 4.19
C GLN A 64 2.95 -15.65 4.27
N LEU A 65 2.27 -15.07 5.26
CA LEU A 65 2.27 -13.62 5.46
C LEU A 65 3.67 -13.07 5.78
N LYS A 66 4.49 -13.80 6.56
CA LYS A 66 5.89 -13.44 6.83
C LYS A 66 6.69 -13.32 5.54
N ARG A 67 6.65 -14.34 4.68
CA ARG A 67 7.35 -14.33 3.38
C ARG A 67 6.88 -13.18 2.49
N VAL A 68 5.57 -12.92 2.44
CA VAL A 68 5.01 -11.79 1.68
C VAL A 68 5.50 -10.46 2.24
N SER A 69 5.49 -10.30 3.56
CA SER A 69 5.92 -9.09 4.26
C SER A 69 7.40 -8.80 4.03
N GLU A 70 8.27 -9.82 4.15
CA GLU A 70 9.70 -9.73 3.87
C GLU A 70 9.96 -9.35 2.40
N ALA A 71 9.24 -9.99 1.46
CA ALA A 71 9.36 -9.68 0.04
C ALA A 71 8.89 -8.25 -0.29
N LEU A 72 7.84 -7.75 0.37
CA LEU A 72 7.37 -6.38 0.21
C LEU A 72 8.37 -5.38 0.79
N ALA A 73 8.85 -5.60 2.02
CA ALA A 73 9.84 -4.75 2.66
C ALA A 73 11.12 -4.61 1.82
N ALA A 74 11.58 -5.70 1.19
CA ALA A 74 12.76 -5.68 0.31
C ALA A 74 12.53 -4.92 -1.02
N ARG A 75 11.27 -4.77 -1.46
CA ARG A 75 10.92 -4.12 -2.74
C ARG A 75 10.49 -2.67 -2.60
N LEU A 76 10.01 -2.26 -1.42
CA LEU A 76 9.56 -0.89 -1.15
C LEU A 76 10.74 0.05 -0.82
N THR A 77 11.72 0.12 -1.72
CA THR A 77 12.95 0.91 -1.53
C THR A 77 12.78 2.38 -1.89
N TYR A 78 11.74 2.74 -2.64
CA TYR A 78 11.50 4.11 -3.13
C TYR A 78 10.87 5.05 -2.10
N LEU A 79 10.46 4.54 -0.93
CA LEU A 79 9.86 5.36 0.14
C LEU A 79 10.89 6.20 0.90
N LEU A 80 12.20 5.97 0.68
CA LEU A 80 13.32 6.56 1.43
C LEU A 80 13.34 6.26 2.93
N GLU A 81 12.26 5.68 3.46
CA GLU A 81 12.12 5.13 4.79
C GLU A 81 12.06 3.60 4.69
N PRO A 82 13.00 2.84 5.28
CA PRO A 82 12.97 1.38 5.20
C PRO A 82 11.76 0.85 5.98
N ILE A 83 10.94 0.04 5.31
CA ILE A 83 9.79 -0.65 5.91
C ILE A 83 10.27 -1.91 6.62
N LYS A 84 9.93 -2.06 7.91
CA LYS A 84 10.27 -3.24 8.72
C LYS A 84 9.06 -3.75 9.49
N PRO A 85 8.93 -5.08 9.69
CA PRO A 85 7.93 -5.64 10.61
C PRO A 85 8.08 -5.06 12.01
N ILE A 86 6.97 -4.64 12.60
CA ILE A 86 6.89 -4.14 13.98
C ILE A 86 6.01 -5.01 14.86
N GLU A 87 4.98 -5.66 14.28
CA GLU A 87 4.03 -6.49 15.00
C GLU A 87 3.62 -7.69 14.14
N GLN A 88 3.45 -8.83 14.79
CA GLN A 88 2.93 -10.08 14.21
C GLN A 88 1.86 -10.61 15.15
N ASP A 89 0.60 -10.50 14.74
CA ASP A 89 -0.54 -11.03 15.48
C ASP A 89 -0.90 -12.40 14.88
N ALA A 90 -0.55 -13.47 15.60
CA ALA A 90 -0.82 -14.84 15.18
C ALA A 90 -2.31 -15.20 15.27
N ASP A 91 -3.05 -14.60 16.20
CA ASP A 91 -4.46 -14.89 16.43
C ASP A 91 -5.31 -14.27 15.32
N GLN A 92 -5.02 -13.03 14.94
CA GLN A 92 -5.68 -12.33 13.83
C GLN A 92 -5.07 -12.67 12.46
N CYS A 93 -3.89 -13.29 12.44
CA CYS A 93 -3.09 -13.55 11.25
C CYS A 93 -2.84 -12.25 10.45
N VAL A 94 -2.15 -11.31 11.10
CA VAL A 94 -1.79 -10.00 10.58
C VAL A 94 -0.32 -9.72 10.83
N ILE A 95 0.35 -9.10 9.86
CA ILE A 95 1.67 -8.49 10.03
C ILE A 95 1.56 -7.01 9.74
N GLN A 96 2.04 -6.21 10.69
CA GLN A 96 2.17 -4.78 10.55
C GLN A 96 3.64 -4.43 10.35
N MET A 97 3.92 -3.64 9.33
CA MET A 97 5.23 -3.09 9.04
C MET A 97 5.17 -1.57 9.02
N ARG A 98 6.23 -0.90 9.43
CA ARG A 98 6.32 0.57 9.42
C ARG A 98 7.69 1.06 8.98
N SER A 99 7.77 2.34 8.61
CA SER A 99 9.04 3.06 8.54
C SER A 99 9.84 2.87 9.83
N LEU A 100 11.09 2.45 9.73
CA LEU A 100 11.98 2.31 10.88
C LEU A 100 13.42 2.75 10.57
N PRO A 101 13.83 3.98 10.96
CA PRO A 101 13.09 4.92 11.80
C PRO A 101 11.94 5.62 11.05
N PRO A 102 10.93 6.16 11.76
CA PRO A 102 9.97 7.09 11.17
C PRO A 102 10.66 8.40 10.75
N GLN A 103 10.14 9.08 9.72
CA GLN A 103 10.56 10.43 9.37
C GLN A 103 10.20 11.43 10.48
N ARG A 104 11.16 12.26 10.85
CA ARG A 104 11.01 13.32 11.85
C ARG A 104 11.42 14.65 11.23
N GLU A 105 10.49 15.59 11.23
CA GLU A 105 10.71 17.00 10.91
C GLU A 105 10.28 17.82 12.13
N ALA A 106 10.87 19.00 12.33
CA ALA A 106 10.72 19.89 13.51
C ALA A 106 9.68 19.46 14.57
N ASP A 107 8.38 19.57 14.23
CA ASP A 107 7.26 19.26 15.13
C ASP A 107 6.35 18.12 14.62
N VAL A 108 6.74 17.42 13.54
CA VAL A 108 5.93 16.37 12.91
C VAL A 108 6.70 15.07 12.82
N THR A 109 6.11 14.00 13.36
CA THR A 109 6.56 12.63 13.09
C THR A 109 5.63 11.98 12.08
N SER A 110 6.19 11.48 10.97
CA SER A 110 5.43 10.74 9.96
C SER A 110 6.05 9.37 9.71
N TYR A 111 5.22 8.41 9.30
CA TYR A 111 5.70 7.09 8.89
C TYR A 111 4.75 6.47 7.87
N TYR A 112 5.30 5.62 7.01
CA TYR A 112 4.50 4.69 6.22
C TYR A 112 4.15 3.47 7.06
N GLU A 113 2.94 2.98 6.88
CA GLU A 113 2.48 1.71 7.43
C GLU A 113 2.04 0.79 6.30
N VAL A 114 2.55 -0.44 6.34
CA VAL A 114 2.10 -1.52 5.47
C VAL A 114 1.46 -2.59 6.32
N LEU A 115 0.25 -2.99 5.96
CA LEU A 115 -0.52 -4.02 6.66
C LEU A 115 -0.74 -5.19 5.71
N VAL A 116 -0.44 -6.40 6.17
CA VAL A 116 -0.59 -7.65 5.42
C VAL A 116 -1.42 -8.61 6.27
N ARG A 117 -2.62 -8.98 5.81
CA ARG A 117 -3.53 -9.81 6.60
C ARG A 117 -4.18 -10.94 5.83
N ARG A 118 -4.48 -12.02 6.56
CA ARG A 118 -5.42 -13.04 6.10
C ARG A 118 -6.77 -12.38 5.75
N GLY A 119 -7.49 -12.95 4.79
CA GLY A 119 -8.67 -12.32 4.19
C GLY A 119 -8.35 -11.50 2.94
N GLY A 120 -7.09 -11.50 2.51
CA GLY A 120 -6.70 -11.04 1.17
C GLY A 120 -6.13 -9.63 1.11
N GLU A 121 -6.05 -8.89 2.22
CA GLU A 121 -5.74 -7.46 2.17
C GLU A 121 -4.27 -7.14 2.41
N LEU A 122 -3.78 -6.26 1.55
CA LEU A 122 -2.53 -5.53 1.64
C LEU A 122 -2.87 -4.04 1.60
N SER A 123 -2.30 -3.23 2.47
CA SER A 123 -2.50 -1.78 2.42
C SER A 123 -1.23 -1.01 2.74
N LEU A 124 -1.02 0.12 2.07
CA LEU A 124 0.00 1.12 2.34
C LEU A 124 -0.68 2.46 2.60
N CYS A 125 -0.32 3.13 3.68
CA CYS A 125 -0.76 4.48 4.01
C CYS A 125 0.36 5.26 4.70
N ARG A 126 0.24 6.59 4.73
CA ARG A 126 1.15 7.48 5.45
C ARG A 126 0.43 8.10 6.64
N TRP A 127 0.97 7.91 7.83
CA TRP A 127 0.48 8.51 9.05
C TRP A 127 1.32 9.74 9.41
N MET A 128 0.67 10.76 9.98
CA MET A 128 1.31 11.96 10.49
C MET A 128 0.82 12.24 11.90
N LYS A 129 1.73 12.55 12.80
CA LYS A 129 1.45 13.00 14.16
C LYS A 129 2.15 14.34 14.37
N ALA A 130 1.32 15.36 14.60
CA ALA A 130 1.73 16.67 15.11
C ALA A 130 1.65 16.70 16.65
#